data_AF-A0A355YN66-F1
#
_entry.id   AF-A0A355YN66-F1
#
_cell.length_a   1.000
_cell.length_b   1.000
_cell.length_c   1.000
_cell.angle_alpha   90.00
_cell.angle_beta   90.00
_cell.angle_gamma   90.00
#
_symmetry.space_group_name_H-M   'P 1'
#
loop_
_entity.id
_entity.type
_entity.pdbx_description
1 polymer ?
#
loop_
_entity_poly.entity_id
_entity_poly.type
_entity_poly.pdbx_seq_one_letter_code
_entity_poly.pdbx_strand_id
1 'polypeptide(L)'
;MALSVKIESFEGPLDLLLHLIDINKFNIFDIPIVEITAQYMDYLKAMESADLNIMSEFLVMAATLLEIKAKMLLPAEVDEEGEKIDPREELVQKLLEYKMYKYMSYELRDRLSVSGRTLYKKATIPEEVAKYEEPVNLEEL
;
A
#
# COMPACT_ATOMS: atom_id res chain seq x y z
N MET A 1 15.46 6.50 18.88
CA MET A 1 15.91 6.14 17.52
C MET A 1 14.87 6.66 16.57
N ALA A 2 15.20 7.66 15.75
CA ALA A 2 14.31 8.20 14.73
C ALA A 2 14.49 7.34 13.46
N LEU A 3 13.50 6.53 13.11
CA LEU A 3 13.48 5.94 11.77
C LEU A 3 13.19 7.06 10.79
N SER A 4 14.13 7.31 9.87
CA SER A 4 13.89 8.14 8.70
C SER A 4 12.96 7.38 7.76
N VAL A 5 11.66 7.57 7.92
CA VAL A 5 10.68 6.94 7.05
C VAL A 5 10.58 7.79 5.78
N LYS A 6 11.14 7.30 4.67
CA LYS A 6 11.02 7.92 3.35
C LYS A 6 9.68 7.51 2.74
N ILE A 7 8.96 8.46 2.13
CA ILE A 7 7.72 8.21 1.39
C ILE A 7 7.90 7.21 0.25
N GLU A 8 9.09 7.11 -0.33
CA GLU A 8 9.45 6.13 -1.37
C GLU A 8 9.29 4.65 -0.94
N SER A 9 8.89 4.36 0.32
CA SER A 9 8.71 2.99 0.83
C SER A 9 7.26 2.53 0.99
N PHE A 10 6.24 3.36 0.72
CA PHE A 10 4.84 2.96 0.86
C PHE A 10 4.09 2.93 -0.45
N GLU A 11 3.31 1.87 -0.65
CA GLU A 11 2.46 1.65 -1.83
C GLU A 11 1.07 2.29 -1.60
N GLY A 12 1.05 3.57 -1.21
CA GLY A 12 -0.16 4.38 -1.02
C GLY A 12 -0.59 4.66 0.44
N PRO A 13 -1.73 5.37 0.64
CA PRO A 13 -2.14 5.87 1.94
C PRO A 13 -2.63 4.80 2.91
N LEU A 14 -3.25 3.72 2.40
CA LEU A 14 -3.67 2.58 3.23
C LEU A 14 -2.47 1.81 3.78
N ASP A 15 -1.38 1.74 3.01
CA ASP A 15 -0.16 1.08 3.43
C ASP A 15 0.51 1.82 4.60
N LEU A 16 0.60 3.14 4.48
CA LEU A 16 1.07 4.00 5.56
C LEU A 16 0.19 3.85 6.81
N LEU A 17 -1.13 3.82 6.67
CA LEU A 17 -2.03 3.63 7.82
C LEU A 17 -1.82 2.27 8.49
N LEU A 18 -1.70 1.19 7.73
CA LEU A 18 -1.37 -0.13 8.30
C LEU A 18 -0.05 -0.10 9.04
N HIS A 19 0.96 0.54 8.47
CA HIS A 19 2.27 0.67 9.11
C HIS A 19 2.19 1.42 10.45
N LEU A 20 1.46 2.54 10.49
CA LEU A 20 1.25 3.30 11.72
C LEU A 20 0.46 2.48 12.76
N ILE A 21 -0.58 1.76 12.35
CA ILE A 21 -1.35 0.87 13.24
C ILE A 21 -0.44 -0.21 13.83
N ASP A 22 0.41 -0.84 13.02
CA ASP A 22 1.32 -1.91 13.45
C ASP A 22 2.39 -1.40 14.43
N ILE A 23 3.01 -0.23 14.16
CA ILE A 23 4.03 0.36 15.05
C ILE A 23 3.43 0.72 16.42
N ASN A 24 2.25 1.32 16.43
CA ASN A 24 1.57 1.72 17.66
C ASN A 24 0.87 0.54 18.35
N LYS A 25 0.84 -0.65 17.72
CA LYS A 25 0.12 -1.84 18.19
C LYS A 25 -1.36 -1.59 18.43
N PHE A 26 -1.97 -0.75 17.60
CA PHE A 26 -3.40 -0.48 17.68
C PHE A 26 -4.21 -1.68 17.16
N ASN A 27 -5.38 -1.87 17.75
CA ASN A 27 -6.35 -2.80 17.20
C ASN A 27 -6.97 -2.18 15.95
N ILE A 28 -6.91 -2.90 14.82
CA ILE A 28 -7.51 -2.45 13.55
C ILE A 28 -9.03 -2.26 13.64
N PHE A 29 -9.70 -2.95 14.56
CA PHE A 29 -11.15 -2.79 14.80
C PHE A 29 -11.49 -1.63 15.75
N ASP A 30 -10.50 -1.09 16.47
CA ASP A 30 -10.69 0.02 17.39
C ASP A 30 -9.52 1.00 17.29
N ILE A 31 -9.47 1.69 16.15
CA ILE A 31 -8.38 2.61 15.82
C ILE A 31 -8.59 3.92 16.59
N PRO A 32 -7.58 4.40 17.35
CA PRO A 32 -7.60 5.73 17.95
C PRO A 32 -7.47 6.82 16.87
N ILE A 33 -8.61 7.27 16.32
CA ILE A 33 -8.64 8.20 15.17
C ILE A 33 -7.90 9.51 15.46
N VAL A 34 -7.95 10.01 16.69
CA VAL A 34 -7.26 11.25 17.06
C VAL A 34 -5.74 11.12 16.89
N GLU A 35 -5.18 10.01 17.36
CA GLU A 35 -3.74 9.74 17.35
C GLU A 35 -3.27 9.36 15.95
N ILE A 36 -3.99 8.47 15.26
CA ILE A 36 -3.61 8.04 13.91
C ILE A 36 -3.64 9.21 12.92
N THR A 37 -4.65 10.09 13.02
CA THR A 37 -4.76 11.28 12.17
C THR A 37 -3.60 12.24 12.43
N ALA A 38 -3.22 12.45 13.68
CA ALA A 38 -2.08 13.32 14.01
C ALA A 38 -0.78 12.78 13.39
N GLN A 39 -0.50 11.49 13.58
CA GLN A 39 0.70 10.85 13.02
C GLN A 39 0.71 10.88 11.48
N TYR A 40 -0.45 10.63 10.86
CA TYR A 40 -0.61 10.70 9.41
C TYR A 40 -0.32 12.11 8.86
N MET A 41 -0.83 13.15 9.54
CA MET A 41 -0.59 14.54 9.17
C MET A 41 0.87 14.96 9.39
N ASP A 42 1.52 14.48 10.44
CA ASP A 42 2.94 14.75 10.68
C ASP A 42 3.82 14.10 9.61
N TYR A 43 3.47 12.88 9.20
CA TYR A 43 4.11 12.20 8.09
C TYR A 43 3.95 12.97 6.76
N LEU A 44 2.73 13.43 6.47
CA LEU A 44 2.43 14.26 5.30
C LEU A 44 3.22 15.57 5.27
N LYS A 45 3.40 16.24 6.42
CA LYS A 45 4.18 17.49 6.50
C LYS A 45 5.68 17.25 6.34
N ALA A 46 6.17 16.09 6.79
CA ALA A 46 7.57 15.70 6.65
C ALA A 46 7.93 15.29 5.20
N MET A 47 6.92 15.06 4.36
CA MET A 47 7.12 14.80 2.94
C MET A 47 7.58 16.07 2.21
N GLU A 48 8.78 16.04 1.66
CA GLU A 48 9.18 17.00 0.63
C GLU A 48 8.42 16.68 -0.66
N SER A 49 7.66 17.66 -1.15
CA SER A 49 6.78 17.57 -2.31
C SER A 49 7.58 17.43 -3.62
N ALA A 50 8.04 16.22 -3.94
CA ALA A 50 8.68 15.93 -5.22
C ALA A 50 7.68 15.49 -6.31
N ASP A 51 6.52 14.95 -5.93
CA ASP A 51 5.50 14.46 -6.87
C ASP A 51 4.06 14.77 -6.41
N LEU A 52 3.44 15.75 -7.07
CA LEU A 52 2.06 16.18 -6.81
C LEU A 52 1.02 15.10 -7.11
N ASN A 53 1.30 14.17 -8.04
CA ASN A 53 0.34 13.11 -8.38
C ASN A 53 0.25 12.11 -7.24
N ILE A 54 1.38 11.67 -6.70
CA ILE A 54 1.44 10.76 -5.54
C ILE A 54 0.76 11.42 -4.34
N MET A 55 0.98 12.72 -4.14
CA MET A 55 0.38 13.48 -3.03
C MET A 55 -1.15 13.51 -3.03
N SER A 56 -1.80 13.40 -4.20
CA SER A 56 -3.26 13.55 -4.31
C SER A 56 -4.03 12.51 -3.48
N GLU A 57 -3.66 11.24 -3.55
CA GLU A 57 -4.32 10.15 -2.82
C GLU A 57 -4.12 10.28 -1.30
N PHE A 58 -2.95 10.75 -0.87
CA PHE A 58 -2.68 11.00 0.54
C PHE A 58 -3.48 12.18 1.09
N LEU A 59 -3.69 13.22 0.29
CA LEU A 59 -4.55 14.35 0.69
C LEU A 59 -6.01 13.94 0.80
N VAL A 60 -6.50 13.08 -0.09
CA VAL A 60 -7.85 12.50 0.02
C VAL A 60 -7.99 11.74 1.33
N MET A 61 -7.04 10.85 1.65
CA MET A 61 -7.07 10.11 2.91
C MET A 61 -6.97 11.03 4.13
N ALA A 62 -6.15 12.08 4.09
CA ALA A 62 -6.09 13.08 5.16
C ALA A 62 -7.46 13.75 5.40
N ALA A 63 -8.16 14.13 4.33
CA ALA A 63 -9.50 14.69 4.43
C ALA A 63 -10.49 13.68 5.04
N THR A 64 -10.44 12.41 4.60
CA THR A 64 -11.26 11.33 5.17
C THR A 64 -11.01 11.14 6.67
N LEU A 65 -9.75 11.12 7.10
CA LEU A 65 -9.40 10.99 8.52
C LEU A 65 -9.91 12.18 9.36
N LEU A 66 -9.81 13.40 8.83
CA LEU A 66 -10.34 14.59 9.48
C LEU A 66 -11.86 14.57 9.56
N GLU A 67 -12.55 14.09 8.52
CA GLU A 67 -14.00 13.92 8.51
C GLU A 67 -14.44 12.91 9.59
N ILE A 68 -13.81 11.73 9.63
CA ILE A 68 -14.08 10.71 10.64
C ILE A 68 -13.86 11.29 12.05
N LYS A 69 -12.72 11.99 12.26
CA LYS A 69 -12.43 12.64 13.54
C LYS A 69 -13.53 13.63 13.93
N ALA A 70 -14.02 14.44 12.99
CA ALA A 70 -15.08 15.40 13.25
C ALA A 70 -16.39 14.69 13.63
N LYS A 71 -16.81 13.66 12.88
CA LYS A 71 -18.01 12.87 13.17
C LYS A 71 -17.96 12.22 14.54
N MET A 72 -16.80 11.69 14.95
CA MET A 72 -16.62 11.10 16.29
C MET A 72 -16.74 12.10 17.45
N LEU A 73 -16.53 13.39 17.19
CA LEU A 73 -16.69 14.45 18.20
C LEU A 73 -18.12 14.99 18.28
N LEU A 74 -18.94 14.69 17.28
CA LEU A 74 -20.34 15.09 17.20
C LEU A 74 -21.24 14.01 17.82
N PRO A 75 -22.52 14.32 18.13
CA PRO A 75 -23.48 13.31 18.51
C PRO A 75 -23.54 12.18 17.48
N ALA A 76 -23.55 10.93 17.96
CA ALA A 76 -23.53 9.76 17.10
C ALA A 76 -24.74 9.75 16.15
N GLU A 77 -24.48 9.55 14.87
CA GLU A 77 -25.52 9.28 13.88
C GLU A 77 -26.11 7.89 14.14
N VAL A 78 -27.42 7.78 13.93
CA VAL A 78 -28.16 6.52 14.03
C VAL A 78 -28.77 6.18 12.68
N ASP A 79 -28.80 4.90 12.36
CA ASP A 79 -29.44 4.40 11.14
C ASP A 79 -30.97 4.33 11.27
N GLU A 80 -31.63 3.80 10.24
CA GLU A 80 -33.10 3.65 10.21
C GLU A 80 -33.63 2.72 11.31
N GLU A 81 -32.77 1.84 11.84
CA GLU A 81 -33.09 0.87 12.90
C GLU A 81 -32.76 1.43 14.31
N GLY A 82 -32.12 2.60 14.38
CA GLY A 82 -31.72 3.27 15.62
C GLY A 82 -30.35 2.80 16.15
N GLU A 83 -29.61 2.00 15.37
CA GLU A 83 -28.28 1.55 15.72
C GLU A 83 -27.24 2.63 15.43
N LYS A 84 -26.20 2.70 16.28
CA LYS A 84 -25.15 3.71 16.14
C LYS A 84 -24.23 3.35 14.98
N ILE A 85 -24.05 4.29 14.06
CA ILE A 85 -23.11 4.15 12.96
C ILE A 85 -21.70 4.48 13.47
N ASP A 86 -20.74 3.55 13.37
CA ASP A 86 -19.33 3.85 13.61
C ASP A 86 -18.76 4.56 12.38
N PRO A 87 -18.35 5.84 12.47
CA PRO A 87 -17.80 6.58 11.33
C PRO A 87 -16.53 5.97 10.75
N ARG A 88 -15.88 5.05 11.47
CA ARG A 88 -14.63 4.39 11.08
C ARG A 88 -14.84 3.13 10.24
N GLU A 89 -16.06 2.61 10.18
CA GLU A 89 -16.32 1.26 9.66
C GLU A 89 -15.82 1.06 8.22
N GLU A 90 -16.10 2.00 7.33
CA GLU A 90 -15.64 1.95 5.93
C GLU A 90 -14.10 1.92 5.83
N LEU A 91 -13.42 2.71 6.66
CA LEU A 91 -11.95 2.74 6.70
C LEU A 91 -11.40 1.39 7.17
N VAL A 92 -11.99 0.81 8.21
CA VAL A 92 -11.57 -0.50 8.75
C VAL A 92 -11.73 -1.58 7.69
N GLN A 93 -12.85 -1.61 6.96
CA GLN A 93 -13.07 -2.56 5.88
C GLN A 93 -12.00 -2.44 4.78
N LYS A 94 -11.71 -1.23 4.31
CA LYS A 94 -10.66 -0.99 3.31
C LYS A 94 -9.27 -1.40 3.79
N LEU A 95 -8.94 -1.15 5.05
CA LEU A 95 -7.65 -1.56 5.64
C LEU A 95 -7.53 -3.08 5.72
N LEU A 96 -8.59 -3.78 6.10
CA LEU A 96 -8.63 -5.25 6.14
C LEU A 96 -8.49 -5.86 4.75
N GLU A 97 -9.20 -5.33 3.77
CA GLU A 97 -9.12 -5.77 2.38
C GLU A 97 -7.72 -5.56 1.81
N TYR A 98 -7.15 -4.37 1.98
CA TYR A 98 -5.78 -4.08 1.56
C TYR A 98 -4.77 -4.99 2.26
N LYS A 99 -4.91 -5.21 3.58
CA LYS A 99 -4.04 -6.12 4.35
C LYS A 99 -4.10 -7.55 3.80
N MET A 100 -5.29 -8.03 3.46
CA MET A 100 -5.46 -9.35 2.84
C MET A 100 -4.70 -9.44 1.50
N TYR A 101 -4.91 -8.49 0.59
CA TYR A 101 -4.22 -8.49 -0.70
C TYR A 101 -2.71 -8.34 -0.57
N LYS A 102 -2.25 -7.54 0.40
CA LYS A 102 -0.83 -7.41 0.74
C LYS A 102 -0.22 -8.73 1.20
N TYR A 103 -0.92 -9.54 1.99
CA TYR A 103 -0.45 -10.88 2.33
C TYR A 103 -0.47 -11.84 1.14
N MET A 104 -1.51 -11.78 0.32
CA MET A 104 -1.60 -12.61 -0.90
C MET A 104 -0.46 -12.29 -1.88
N SER A 105 -0.08 -11.01 -2.01
CA SER A 105 1.03 -10.62 -2.87
C SER A 105 2.37 -11.18 -2.37
N TYR A 106 2.58 -11.25 -1.05
CA TYR A 106 3.76 -11.89 -0.46
C TYR A 106 3.78 -13.39 -0.73
N GLU A 107 2.66 -14.08 -0.55
CA GLU A 107 2.54 -15.50 -0.88
C GLU A 107 2.84 -15.78 -2.37
N LEU A 108 2.33 -14.95 -3.27
CA LEU A 108 2.61 -15.06 -4.70
C LEU A 108 4.08 -14.80 -5.03
N ARG A 109 4.69 -13.80 -4.39
CA ARG A 109 6.13 -13.50 -4.54
C ARG A 109 6.99 -14.69 -4.09
N ASP A 110 6.65 -15.30 -2.97
CA ASP A 110 7.40 -16.44 -2.43
C ASP A 110 7.26 -17.67 -3.35
N ARG A 111 6.06 -17.95 -3.88
CA ARG A 111 5.83 -18.98 -4.91
C ARG A 111 6.62 -18.73 -6.19
N LEU A 112 6.67 -17.48 -6.66
CA LEU A 112 7.43 -17.11 -7.85
C LEU A 112 8.93 -17.37 -7.64
N SER A 113 9.46 -17.02 -6.47
CA SER A 113 10.87 -17.25 -6.11
C SER A 113 11.27 -18.73 -6.17
N VAL A 114 10.38 -19.63 -5.75
CA VAL A 114 10.60 -21.08 -5.78
C VAL A 114 10.39 -21.66 -7.19
N SER A 115 9.43 -21.12 -7.96
CA SER A 115 9.07 -21.64 -9.28
C SER A 115 10.22 -21.57 -10.28
N GLY A 116 10.98 -20.46 -10.30
CA GLY A 116 12.13 -20.29 -11.18
C GLY A 116 13.29 -21.26 -10.92
N ARG A 117 13.31 -21.92 -9.75
CA ARG A 117 14.33 -22.92 -9.39
C ARG A 117 13.91 -24.36 -9.69
N THR A 118 12.64 -24.60 -9.99
CA THR A 118 12.05 -25.95 -10.03
C THR A 118 11.58 -26.34 -11.43
N LEU A 119 11.14 -25.39 -12.25
CA LEU A 119 10.59 -25.66 -13.58
C LEU A 119 11.23 -24.70 -14.60
N TYR A 120 12.11 -25.23 -15.45
CA TYR A 120 12.55 -24.53 -16.65
C TYR A 120 11.97 -25.24 -17.88
N LYS A 121 11.36 -24.47 -18.77
CA LYS A 121 11.02 -24.94 -20.12
C LYS A 121 12.23 -24.70 -21.01
N LYS A 122 12.57 -25.65 -21.89
CA LYS A 122 13.54 -25.37 -22.95
C LYS A 122 13.04 -24.18 -23.79
N ALA A 123 13.98 -23.32 -24.17
CA ALA A 123 13.67 -22.16 -25.00
C ALA A 123 12.88 -22.60 -26.24
N THR A 124 11.72 -21.99 -26.47
CA THR A 124 10.91 -22.26 -27.66
C THR A 124 11.39 -21.31 -28.75
N ILE A 125 12.59 -21.58 -29.27
CA ILE A 125 13.20 -20.81 -30.36
C ILE A 125 12.69 -21.41 -31.67
N PRO A 126 12.02 -20.65 -32.55
CA PRO A 126 11.71 -21.11 -33.90
C PRO A 126 12.99 -21.56 -34.62
N GLU A 127 12.95 -22.64 -35.39
CA GLU A 127 14.16 -23.16 -36.06
C GLU A 127 14.89 -22.11 -36.90
N GLU A 128 14.15 -21.16 -37.47
CA GLU A 128 14.66 -20.05 -38.28
C GLU A 128 15.55 -19.11 -37.47
N VAL A 129 15.19 -18.85 -36.21
CA VAL A 129 15.95 -18.01 -35.29
C VAL A 129 17.13 -18.78 -34.69
N ALA A 130 16.97 -20.08 -34.45
CA ALA A 130 18.05 -20.93 -33.94
C ALA A 130 19.21 -21.11 -34.94
N LYS A 131 18.95 -20.92 -36.24
CA LYS A 131 19.94 -20.99 -37.32
C LYS A 131 20.60 -19.65 -37.64
N TYR A 132 20.22 -18.58 -36.95
CA TYR A 132 20.84 -17.27 -37.15
C TYR A 132 22.22 -17.23 -36.49
N GLU A 133 23.25 -17.02 -37.29
CA GLU A 133 24.60 -16.66 -36.84
C GLU A 133 24.79 -15.15 -37.06
N GLU A 134 25.20 -14.45 -36.01
CA GLU A 134 25.49 -13.02 -36.12
C GLU A 134 26.66 -12.83 -37.10
N PRO A 135 26.54 -11.93 -38.10
CA PRO A 135 27.60 -11.75 -39.08
C PRO A 135 28.86 -11.27 -38.36
N VAL A 136 29.96 -12.02 -38.53
CA VAL A 136 31.25 -11.66 -37.96
C VAL A 136 31.69 -10.34 -38.58
N ASN A 137 31.86 -9.31 -37.74
CA ASN A 137 32.37 -8.03 -38.18
C ASN A 137 33.87 -8.16 -38.48
N LEU A 138 34.22 -8.25 -39.76
CA LEU A 138 35.60 -8.35 -40.23
C LEU A 138 36.40 -7.06 -40.03
N GLU A 139 35.76 -5.94 -39.64
CA GLU A 139 36.44 -4.66 -39.34
C GLU A 139 36.99 -4.59 -37.90
N GLU A 140 36.58 -5.50 -37.01
CA GLU A 140 37.04 -5.56 -35.61
C GLU A 140 38.09 -6.66 -35.34
N LEU A 141 38.63 -7.28 -36.40
CA LEU A 141 39.71 -8.29 -36.38
C LEU A 141 41.04 -7.70 -36.87
#